data_AF-A0A8J3CIM6-F1
#
_entry.id   AF-A0A8J3CIM6-F1
#
_cell.length_a   1.000
_cell.length_b   1.000
_cell.length_c   1.000
_cell.angle_alpha   90.00
_cell.angle_beta   90.00
_cell.angle_gamma   90.00
#
_symmetry.space_group_name_H-M   'P 1'
#
loop_
_entity.id
_entity.type
_entity.pdbx_description
1 polymer ?
#
loop_
_entity_poly.entity_id
_entity_poly.type
_entity_poly.pdbx_seq_one_letter_code
_entity_poly.pdbx_strand_id
1 'polypeptide(L)'
;MTPPRSSPTVLRRWVAYELRRLREAANLDQRDAAKHLGCNRSRIGHLETLRNRPSLADVEGLLDLYGRPDLKPKFREVMAQANRREWWAGLSDRTLENFELFLGLEESATAIQCFEALVVPGLLQAPDYAEAVVRAYSADVTDREVQRRVKLRLMRQEILNREEGPLKLWAIIDEGVLRRLVGGPEVMAEQLDHLIKASQRPNIDIQVLPFSAGEHPAFHGAFEVMRFALDDSRIAYAETRSESRYYEDPAMVDDYLDVMNRLRIRAAAPGETPAIITRIREEVTPP
;
A
#
# COMPACT_ATOMS: atom_id res chain seq x y z
N MET A 1 9.51 6.87 23.15
CA MET A 1 9.27 6.73 21.70
C MET A 1 8.44 5.47 21.51
N THR A 2 7.14 5.63 21.26
CA THR A 2 6.28 4.49 20.91
C THR A 2 6.59 4.15 19.46
N PRO A 3 6.95 2.91 19.09
CA PRO A 3 7.16 2.57 17.70
C PRO A 3 5.87 2.85 16.90
N PRO A 4 5.99 3.33 15.65
CA PRO A 4 4.82 3.62 14.81
C PRO A 4 3.94 2.37 14.75
N ARG A 5 2.63 2.56 14.98
CA ARG A 5 1.65 1.49 15.08
C ARG A 5 1.60 0.71 13.76
N SER A 6 2.33 -0.40 13.71
CA SER A 6 2.27 -1.32 12.58
C SER A 6 1.00 -2.14 12.68
N SER A 7 0.24 -2.23 11.60
CA SER A 7 -0.95 -3.08 11.48
C SER A 7 -0.60 -4.52 11.86
N PRO A 8 -1.51 -5.23 12.55
CA PRO A 8 -1.41 -6.66 12.78
C PRO A 8 -1.04 -7.48 11.55
N THR A 9 -1.55 -7.10 10.38
CA THR A 9 -1.24 -7.76 9.11
C THR A 9 0.22 -7.63 8.68
N VAL A 10 0.80 -6.42 8.74
CA VAL A 10 2.22 -6.19 8.40
C VAL A 10 3.12 -6.94 9.36
N LEU A 11 2.79 -6.91 10.65
CA LEU A 11 3.56 -7.61 11.67
C LEU A 11 3.56 -9.12 11.44
N ARG A 12 2.43 -9.71 11.05
CA ARG A 12 2.35 -11.14 10.71
C ARG A 12 3.17 -11.49 9.47
N ARG A 13 3.10 -10.65 8.42
CA ARG A 13 3.91 -10.83 7.21
C ARG A 13 5.39 -10.73 7.51
N TRP A 14 5.79 -9.70 8.28
CA TRP A 14 7.16 -9.53 8.71
C TRP A 14 7.67 -10.76 9.46
N VAL A 15 6.88 -11.33 10.37
CA VAL A 15 7.26 -12.58 11.06
C VAL A 15 7.49 -13.72 10.07
N ALA A 16 6.57 -13.93 9.11
CA ALA A 16 6.70 -14.99 8.12
C ALA A 16 7.92 -14.81 7.21
N TYR A 17 8.12 -13.60 6.69
CA TYR A 17 9.27 -13.21 5.86
C TYR A 17 10.59 -13.38 6.61
N GLU A 18 10.69 -12.84 7.83
CA GLU A 18 11.93 -12.86 8.61
C GLU A 18 12.30 -14.28 9.04
N LEU A 19 11.32 -15.13 9.39
CA LEU A 19 11.56 -16.55 9.65
C LEU A 19 12.16 -17.26 8.42
N ARG A 20 11.63 -17.00 7.22
CA ARG A 20 12.17 -17.56 5.99
C ARG A 20 13.59 -17.05 5.72
N ARG A 21 13.81 -15.74 5.83
CA ARG A 21 15.11 -15.09 5.60
C ARG A 21 16.18 -15.61 6.56
N LEU A 22 15.84 -15.77 7.84
CA LEU A 22 16.75 -16.30 8.85
C LEU A 22 17.07 -17.78 8.62
N ARG A 23 16.09 -18.58 8.17
CA ARG A 23 16.33 -19.98 7.77
C ARG A 23 17.33 -20.06 6.62
N GLU A 24 17.11 -19.27 5.57
CA GLU A 24 17.97 -19.22 4.39
C GLU A 24 19.38 -18.74 4.76
N ALA A 25 19.50 -17.73 5.64
CA ALA A 25 20.79 -17.25 6.15
C ALA A 25 21.53 -18.28 7.01
N ALA A 26 20.80 -19.17 7.70
CA ALA A 26 21.36 -20.31 8.43
C ALA A 26 21.74 -21.50 7.51
N ASN A 27 21.53 -21.38 6.19
CA ASN A 27 21.71 -22.45 5.20
C ASN A 27 20.89 -23.73 5.50
N LEU A 28 19.71 -23.56 6.09
CA LEU A 28 18.81 -24.67 6.44
C LEU A 28 17.68 -24.81 5.42
N ASP A 29 17.26 -26.04 5.16
CA ASP A 29 16.08 -26.30 4.35
C ASP A 29 14.81 -26.37 5.22
N GLN A 30 13.63 -26.39 4.59
CA GLN A 30 12.36 -26.49 5.33
C GLN A 30 12.19 -27.83 6.04
N ARG A 31 12.90 -28.89 5.65
CA ARG A 31 12.84 -30.21 6.30
C ARG A 31 13.61 -30.19 7.61
N ASP A 32 14.71 -29.47 7.70
CA ASP A 32 15.48 -29.26 8.93
C ASP A 32 14.62 -28.56 9.99
N ALA A 33 13.98 -27.45 9.60
CA ALA A 33 13.04 -26.72 10.45
C ALA A 33 11.85 -27.59 10.88
N ALA A 34 11.31 -28.39 9.97
CA ALA A 34 10.21 -29.30 10.24
C ALA A 34 10.59 -30.37 11.27
N LYS A 35 11.78 -30.96 11.12
CA LYS A 35 12.33 -31.95 12.06
C LYS A 35 12.52 -31.36 13.45
N HIS A 36 13.05 -30.13 13.55
CA HIS A 36 13.25 -29.45 14.83
C HIS A 36 11.93 -29.17 15.56
N LEU A 37 10.91 -28.70 14.84
CA LEU A 37 9.59 -28.43 15.41
C LEU A 37 8.71 -29.68 15.56
N GLY A 38 9.18 -30.87 15.16
CA GLY A 38 8.39 -32.11 15.19
C GLY A 38 7.15 -32.07 14.28
N CYS A 39 7.23 -31.40 13.13
CA CYS A 39 6.13 -31.24 12.19
C CYS A 39 6.52 -31.62 10.75
N ASN A 40 5.61 -31.43 9.79
CA ASN A 40 5.88 -31.74 8.38
C ASN A 40 6.45 -30.51 7.63
N ARG A 41 7.18 -30.76 6.53
CA ARG A 41 7.77 -29.70 5.68
C ARG A 41 6.74 -28.68 5.19
N SER A 42 5.54 -29.16 4.82
CA SER A 42 4.46 -28.32 4.30
C SER A 42 4.04 -27.26 5.33
N ARG A 43 4.01 -27.62 6.62
CA ARG A 43 3.69 -26.69 7.71
C ARG A 43 4.70 -25.54 7.77
N ILE A 44 6.01 -25.82 7.64
CA ILE A 44 7.04 -24.76 7.61
C ILE A 44 6.79 -23.80 6.44
N GLY A 45 6.54 -24.34 5.24
CA GLY A 45 6.18 -23.52 4.08
C GLY A 45 4.92 -22.67 4.32
N HIS A 46 3.91 -23.20 5.03
CA HIS A 46 2.71 -22.45 5.39
C HIS A 46 2.97 -21.37 6.44
N LEU A 47 3.91 -21.56 7.37
CA LEU A 47 4.32 -20.52 8.31
C LEU A 47 5.06 -19.38 7.58
N GLU A 48 5.96 -19.73 6.66
CA GLU A 48 6.77 -18.77 5.87
C GLU A 48 5.96 -17.99 4.83
N THR A 49 4.80 -18.51 4.42
CA THR A 49 3.88 -17.86 3.48
C THR A 49 2.65 -17.26 4.18
N LEU A 50 2.62 -17.29 5.51
CA LEU A 50 1.50 -16.87 6.34
C LEU A 50 0.15 -17.56 6.04
N ARG A 51 0.15 -18.69 5.31
CA ARG A 51 -1.04 -19.55 5.18
C ARG A 51 -1.51 -20.06 6.54
N ASN A 52 -0.55 -20.37 7.42
CA ASN A 52 -0.80 -20.70 8.82
C ASN A 52 -0.10 -19.65 9.69
N ARG A 53 -0.79 -19.19 10.75
CA ARG A 53 -0.18 -18.27 11.71
C ARG A 53 0.81 -19.04 12.62
N PRO A 54 2.07 -18.61 12.74
CA PRO A 54 2.99 -19.23 13.68
C PRO A 54 2.56 -18.93 15.12
N SER A 55 2.62 -19.93 16.00
CA SER A 55 2.49 -19.70 17.43
C SER A 55 3.79 -19.12 17.99
N LEU A 56 3.74 -18.48 19.16
CA LEU A 56 4.96 -17.95 19.79
C LEU A 56 6.00 -19.06 20.03
N ALA A 57 5.54 -20.26 20.39
CA ALA A 57 6.40 -21.43 20.55
C ALA A 57 7.08 -21.86 19.24
N ASP A 58 6.35 -21.82 18.11
CA ASP A 58 6.95 -22.11 16.80
C ASP A 58 8.06 -21.10 16.48
N VAL A 59 7.78 -19.80 16.67
CA VAL A 59 8.76 -18.74 16.39
C VAL A 59 10.00 -18.89 17.26
N GLU A 60 9.84 -19.07 18.57
CA GLU A 60 10.98 -19.19 19.48
C GLU A 60 11.83 -20.42 19.20
N GLY A 61 11.20 -21.57 18.89
CA GLY A 61 11.93 -22.78 18.51
C GLY A 61 12.69 -22.62 17.20
N LEU A 62 12.10 -21.97 16.19
CA LEU A 62 12.81 -21.68 14.93
C LEU A 62 13.96 -20.71 15.14
N LEU A 63 13.80 -19.68 15.98
CA LEU A 63 14.89 -18.75 16.29
C LEU A 63 16.06 -19.45 16.99
N ASP A 64 15.80 -20.43 17.86
CA ASP A 64 16.86 -21.26 18.45
C ASP A 64 17.59 -22.08 17.39
N LEU A 65 16.85 -22.76 16.51
CA LEU A 65 17.43 -23.53 15.42
C LEU A 65 18.28 -22.66 14.47
N TYR A 66 17.80 -21.47 14.15
CA TYR A 66 18.47 -20.54 13.23
C TYR A 66 19.65 -19.82 13.88
N GLY A 67 19.98 -20.13 15.14
CA GLY A 67 21.08 -19.51 15.87
C GLY A 67 20.84 -18.05 16.23
N ARG A 68 19.58 -17.62 16.34
CA ARG A 68 19.15 -16.24 16.65
C ARG A 68 18.25 -16.13 17.90
N PRO A 69 18.62 -16.73 19.05
CA PRO A 69 17.84 -16.60 20.28
C PRO A 69 17.78 -15.15 20.80
N ASP A 70 18.73 -14.30 20.40
CA ASP A 70 18.79 -12.87 20.68
C ASP A 70 17.55 -12.11 20.16
N LEU A 71 16.90 -12.62 19.11
CA LEU A 71 15.74 -11.98 18.49
C LEU A 71 14.40 -12.28 19.20
N LYS A 72 14.36 -13.24 20.14
CA LYS A 72 13.11 -13.65 20.81
C LYS A 72 12.34 -12.48 21.46
N PRO A 73 12.98 -11.52 22.17
CA PRO A 73 12.26 -10.38 22.72
C PRO A 73 11.56 -9.52 21.64
N LYS A 74 12.24 -9.24 20.52
CA LYS A 74 11.67 -8.48 19.40
C LYS A 74 10.46 -9.21 18.80
N PHE A 75 10.58 -10.51 18.55
CA PHE A 75 9.46 -11.30 17.99
C PHE A 75 8.28 -11.41 18.95
N ARG A 76 8.49 -11.53 20.27
CA ARG A 76 7.39 -11.49 21.26
C ARG A 76 6.60 -10.20 21.19
N GLU A 77 7.30 -9.06 21.16
CA GLU A 77 6.67 -7.75 21.08
C GLU A 77 5.85 -7.61 19.79
N VAL A 78 6.45 -7.98 18.66
CA VAL A 78 5.80 -7.97 17.34
C VAL A 78 4.57 -8.88 17.34
N MET A 79 4.66 -10.11 17.84
CA MET A 79 3.55 -11.04 17.89
C MET A 79 2.42 -10.59 18.82
N ALA A 80 2.73 -9.93 19.94
CA ALA A 80 1.72 -9.35 20.82
C ALA A 80 0.92 -8.24 20.12
N GLN A 81 1.60 -7.40 19.34
CA GLN A 81 0.97 -6.37 18.53
C GLN A 81 0.17 -6.97 17.35
N ALA A 82 0.68 -8.05 16.75
CA ALA A 82 0.05 -8.80 15.66
C ALA A 82 -1.29 -9.48 16.01
N ASN A 83 -1.59 -9.60 17.31
CA ASN A 83 -2.85 -10.17 17.81
C ASN A 83 -3.92 -9.11 18.11
N ARG A 84 -3.64 -7.82 17.91
CA ARG A 84 -4.63 -6.75 18.09
C ARG A 84 -5.71 -6.79 17.00
N ARG A 85 -6.90 -6.27 17.34
CA ARG A 85 -8.04 -6.18 16.41
C ARG A 85 -7.82 -5.01 15.45
N GLU A 86 -8.00 -5.26 14.16
CA GLU A 86 -7.88 -4.23 13.11
C GLU A 86 -9.11 -3.32 13.11
N TRP A 87 -8.94 -2.03 12.76
CA TRP A 87 -10.03 -1.05 12.83
C TRP A 87 -11.13 -1.32 11.79
N TRP A 88 -10.79 -1.99 10.68
CA TRP A 88 -11.73 -2.42 9.66
C TRP A 88 -12.43 -3.75 9.97
N ALA A 89 -12.14 -4.40 11.10
CA ALA A 89 -12.73 -5.71 11.45
C ALA A 89 -14.26 -5.67 11.69
N GLY A 90 -14.88 -4.49 11.74
CA GLY A 90 -16.34 -4.30 11.77
C GLY A 90 -16.95 -3.96 10.41
N LEU A 91 -16.13 -3.82 9.36
CA LEU A 91 -16.52 -3.46 8.00
C LEU A 91 -16.55 -4.70 7.07
N SER A 92 -16.29 -5.91 7.59
CA SER A 92 -16.23 -7.14 6.83
C SER A 92 -17.59 -7.56 6.26
N ASP A 93 -17.71 -7.43 4.96
CA ASP A 93 -18.68 -8.11 4.08
C ASP A 93 -17.90 -8.46 2.78
N ARG A 94 -18.56 -9.06 1.76
CA ARG A 94 -17.99 -9.41 0.43
C ARG A 94 -17.21 -8.27 -0.26
N THR A 95 -17.32 -7.05 0.27
CA THR A 95 -16.61 -5.82 -0.09
C THR A 95 -15.11 -5.84 0.24
N LEU A 96 -14.67 -6.63 1.22
CA LEU A 96 -13.28 -6.66 1.72
C LEU A 96 -12.54 -7.97 1.43
N GLU A 97 -13.21 -8.97 0.82
CA GLU A 97 -12.54 -10.21 0.41
C GLU A 97 -11.33 -9.85 -0.48
N ASN A 98 -10.12 -10.04 0.04
CA ASN A 98 -8.80 -9.72 -0.55
C ASN A 98 -8.27 -8.27 -0.41
N PHE A 99 -9.01 -7.34 0.21
CA PHE A 99 -8.55 -5.94 0.40
C PHE A 99 -8.02 -5.64 1.82
N GLU A 100 -8.34 -6.47 2.82
CA GLU A 100 -7.87 -6.29 4.21
C GLU A 100 -6.35 -6.28 4.32
N LEU A 101 -5.69 -7.10 3.49
CA LEU A 101 -4.24 -7.16 3.43
C LEU A 101 -3.63 -5.82 3.03
N PHE A 102 -4.14 -5.23 1.95
CA PHE A 102 -3.74 -3.91 1.48
C PHE A 102 -3.95 -2.85 2.56
N LEU A 103 -5.14 -2.81 3.19
CA LEU A 103 -5.44 -1.87 4.28
C LEU A 103 -4.42 -1.97 5.42
N GLY A 104 -4.03 -3.19 5.78
CA GLY A 104 -3.00 -3.41 6.79
C GLY A 104 -1.62 -2.91 6.39
N LEU A 105 -1.23 -3.12 5.13
CA LEU A 105 0.02 -2.57 4.62
C LEU A 105 -0.01 -1.04 4.60
N GLU A 106 -1.04 -0.45 4.01
CA GLU A 106 -1.22 0.99 3.88
C GLU A 106 -1.19 1.68 5.26
N GLU A 107 -1.91 1.13 6.24
CA GLU A 107 -1.90 1.63 7.62
C GLU A 107 -0.50 1.60 8.25
N SER A 108 0.32 0.60 7.96
CA SER A 108 1.64 0.49 8.60
C SER A 108 2.74 1.25 7.86
N ALA A 109 2.46 1.69 6.64
CA ALA A 109 3.45 2.34 5.81
C ALA A 109 3.89 3.66 6.44
N THR A 110 5.19 3.90 6.38
CA THR A 110 5.81 5.19 6.72
C THR A 110 5.97 6.07 5.49
N ALA A 111 6.05 5.44 4.31
CA ALA A 111 6.00 6.11 3.03
C ALA A 111 5.34 5.23 1.99
N ILE A 112 4.62 5.85 1.06
CA ILE A 112 4.05 5.23 -0.13
C ILE A 112 4.50 6.03 -1.34
N GLN A 113 4.94 5.33 -2.37
CA GLN A 113 5.27 5.88 -3.68
C GLN A 113 4.34 5.23 -4.69
N CYS A 114 3.54 6.00 -5.42
CA CYS A 114 2.60 5.43 -6.39
C CYS A 114 2.68 6.11 -7.75
N PHE A 115 2.40 5.32 -8.79
CA PHE A 115 2.09 5.79 -10.12
C PHE A 115 0.65 5.41 -10.45
N GLU A 116 -0.14 6.41 -10.85
CA GLU A 116 -1.54 6.22 -11.23
C GLU A 116 -1.80 6.68 -12.66
N ALA A 117 -2.31 5.77 -13.48
CA ALA A 117 -2.53 5.98 -14.91
C ALA A 117 -4.01 6.09 -15.30
N LEU A 118 -4.94 5.73 -14.41
CA LEU A 118 -6.36 5.58 -14.77
C LEU A 118 -7.32 6.37 -13.87
N VAL A 119 -7.00 6.53 -12.59
CA VAL A 119 -7.82 7.22 -11.59
C VAL A 119 -6.92 7.95 -10.60
N VAL A 120 -7.43 8.99 -9.93
CA VAL A 120 -6.67 9.67 -8.87
C VAL A 120 -6.32 8.68 -7.75
N PRO A 121 -5.10 8.70 -7.17
CA PRO A 121 -4.72 7.82 -6.07
C PRO A 121 -5.75 7.84 -4.95
N GLY A 122 -6.14 6.68 -4.41
CA GLY A 122 -7.20 6.57 -3.40
C GLY A 122 -7.00 7.47 -2.16
N LEU A 123 -5.73 7.69 -1.79
CA LEU A 123 -5.35 8.56 -0.68
C LEU A 123 -5.53 10.08 -0.96
N LEU A 124 -5.83 10.45 -2.20
CA LEU A 124 -5.99 11.82 -2.68
C LEU A 124 -7.35 12.07 -3.35
N GLN A 125 -8.31 11.16 -3.18
CA GLN A 125 -9.65 11.30 -3.74
C GLN A 125 -10.55 12.17 -2.87
N ALA A 126 -11.24 13.14 -3.48
CA ALA A 126 -12.37 13.85 -2.88
C ALA A 126 -13.60 12.92 -2.74
N PRO A 127 -14.51 13.17 -1.79
CA PRO A 127 -15.65 12.28 -1.52
C PRO A 127 -16.50 11.95 -2.76
N ASP A 128 -16.89 12.96 -3.53
CA ASP A 128 -17.78 12.77 -4.68
C ASP A 128 -17.07 12.08 -5.84
N TYR A 129 -15.77 12.33 -6.02
CA TYR A 129 -14.94 11.61 -6.97
C TYR A 129 -14.80 10.13 -6.58
N ALA A 130 -14.57 9.86 -5.29
CA ALA A 130 -14.48 8.50 -4.77
C ALA A 130 -15.81 7.75 -4.97
N GLU A 131 -16.95 8.40 -4.76
CA GLU A 131 -18.27 7.83 -5.06
C GLU A 131 -18.43 7.48 -6.54
N ALA A 132 -18.09 8.42 -7.44
CA ALA A 132 -18.15 8.19 -8.88
C ALA A 132 -17.28 7.01 -9.33
N VAL A 133 -16.05 6.89 -8.80
CA VAL A 133 -15.16 5.75 -9.07
C VAL A 133 -15.75 4.44 -8.54
N VAL A 134 -16.29 4.43 -7.32
CA VAL A 134 -16.90 3.23 -6.73
C VAL A 134 -18.08 2.73 -7.56
N ARG A 135 -18.94 3.63 -8.02
CA ARG A 135 -20.08 3.30 -8.90
C ARG A 135 -19.62 2.79 -10.26
N ALA A 136 -18.54 3.33 -10.82
CA ALA A 136 -18.00 2.90 -12.10
C ALA A 136 -17.44 1.46 -12.08
N TYR A 137 -16.93 0.99 -10.94
CA TYR A 137 -16.36 -0.36 -10.85
C TYR A 137 -17.40 -1.50 -10.81
N SER A 138 -18.66 -1.20 -10.46
CA SER A 138 -19.69 -2.22 -10.32
C SER A 138 -21.07 -1.65 -10.63
N ALA A 139 -21.67 -2.03 -11.76
CA ALA A 139 -23.00 -1.56 -12.16
C ALA A 139 -24.11 -1.98 -11.18
N ASP A 140 -23.94 -3.10 -10.48
CA ASP A 140 -24.96 -3.67 -9.57
C ASP A 140 -24.75 -3.28 -8.09
N VAL A 141 -23.89 -2.30 -7.80
CA VAL A 141 -23.62 -1.88 -6.42
C VAL A 141 -24.79 -1.08 -5.84
N THR A 142 -25.28 -1.47 -4.68
CA THR A 142 -26.35 -0.73 -4.00
C THR A 142 -25.83 0.58 -3.41
N ASP A 143 -26.68 1.61 -3.28
CA ASP A 143 -26.28 2.88 -2.65
C ASP A 143 -25.69 2.69 -1.25
N ARG A 144 -26.24 1.74 -0.49
CA ARG A 144 -25.72 1.39 0.84
C ARG A 144 -24.28 0.87 0.79
N GLU A 145 -23.95 0.07 -0.21
CA GLU A 145 -22.59 -0.44 -0.42
C GLU A 145 -21.65 0.65 -0.94
N VAL A 146 -22.13 1.53 -1.82
CA VAL A 146 -21.36 2.71 -2.27
C VAL A 146 -20.94 3.55 -1.08
N GLN A 147 -21.90 3.96 -0.24
CA GLN A 147 -21.63 4.80 0.93
C GLN A 147 -20.66 4.13 1.91
N ARG A 148 -20.74 2.79 2.08
CA ARG A 148 -19.78 2.03 2.89
C ARG A 148 -18.37 2.06 2.29
N ARG A 149 -18.22 1.84 0.98
CA ARG A 149 -16.92 1.85 0.28
C ARG A 149 -16.29 3.25 0.26
N VAL A 150 -17.10 4.29 0.05
CA VAL A 150 -16.65 5.69 0.12
C VAL A 150 -16.18 6.02 1.53
N LYS A 151 -16.97 5.68 2.55
CA LYS A 151 -16.56 5.85 3.95
C LYS A 151 -15.24 5.16 4.26
N LEU A 152 -15.06 3.91 3.82
CA LEU A 152 -13.79 3.19 3.98
C LEU A 152 -12.62 3.93 3.30
N ARG A 153 -12.82 4.41 2.05
CA ARG A 153 -11.81 5.20 1.32
C ARG A 153 -11.40 6.46 2.08
N LEU A 154 -12.36 7.22 2.60
CA LEU A 154 -12.08 8.43 3.36
C LEU A 154 -11.38 8.13 4.69
N MET A 155 -11.78 7.07 5.40
CA MET A 155 -11.12 6.65 6.64
C MET A 155 -9.64 6.28 6.41
N ARG A 156 -9.29 5.69 5.26
CA ARG A 156 -7.90 5.36 4.92
C ARG A 156 -7.01 6.61 4.80
N GLN A 157 -7.58 7.74 4.37
CA GLN A 157 -6.82 8.98 4.18
C GLN A 157 -6.28 9.57 5.49
N GLU A 158 -6.85 9.17 6.64
CA GLU A 158 -6.41 9.66 7.96
C GLU A 158 -4.95 9.33 8.29
N ILE A 159 -4.37 8.33 7.63
CA ILE A 159 -2.94 8.01 7.78
C ILE A 159 -2.01 9.16 7.33
N LEU A 160 -2.49 10.03 6.44
CA LEU A 160 -1.78 11.24 6.02
C LEU A 160 -1.80 12.32 7.11
N ASN A 161 -2.76 12.26 8.04
CA ASN A 161 -3.05 13.30 9.05
C ASN A 161 -2.52 12.96 10.46
N ARG A 162 -1.76 11.87 10.61
CA ARG A 162 -1.25 11.46 11.93
C ARG A 162 -0.37 12.54 12.55
N GLU A 163 -0.59 12.84 13.83
CA GLU A 163 0.24 13.79 14.58
C GLU A 163 1.70 13.33 14.67
N GLU A 164 1.91 12.05 15.02
CA GLU A 164 3.23 11.44 15.05
C GLU A 164 3.46 10.59 13.80
N GLY A 165 4.45 10.98 12.99
CA GLY A 165 4.84 10.25 11.79
C GLY A 165 3.73 10.13 10.74
N PRO A 166 3.20 11.25 10.21
CA PRO A 166 2.27 11.21 9.08
C PRO A 166 2.90 10.47 7.90
N LEU A 167 2.07 9.70 7.18
CA LEU A 167 2.51 8.98 6.00
C LEU A 167 3.14 9.96 4.99
N LYS A 168 4.34 9.64 4.50
CA LYS A 168 4.97 10.36 3.38
C LYS A 168 4.48 9.78 2.06
N LEU A 169 3.67 10.53 1.33
CA LEU A 169 3.13 10.12 0.04
C LEU A 169 3.89 10.79 -1.10
N TRP A 170 4.30 10.00 -2.09
CA TRP A 170 4.80 10.50 -3.38
C TRP A 170 3.94 9.92 -4.50
N ALA A 171 3.09 10.73 -5.10
CA ALA A 171 2.20 10.33 -6.18
C ALA A 171 2.67 10.93 -7.51
N ILE A 172 2.86 10.07 -8.52
CA ILE A 172 2.99 10.48 -9.91
C ILE A 172 1.67 10.15 -10.61
N ILE A 173 1.01 11.16 -11.14
CA ILE A 173 -0.30 11.05 -11.77
C ILE A 173 -0.14 11.33 -13.26
N ASP A 174 -0.59 10.41 -14.11
CA ASP A 174 -0.65 10.64 -15.55
C ASP A 174 -1.61 11.79 -15.89
N GLU A 175 -1.23 12.68 -16.81
CA GLU A 175 -2.05 13.83 -17.23
C GLU A 175 -3.46 13.40 -17.68
N GLY A 176 -3.62 12.21 -18.26
CA GLY A 176 -4.91 11.66 -18.66
C GLY A 176 -5.88 11.44 -17.50
N VAL A 177 -5.38 11.15 -16.30
CA VAL A 177 -6.20 11.03 -15.07
C VAL A 177 -6.82 12.37 -14.71
N LEU A 178 -6.07 13.46 -14.87
CA LEU A 178 -6.51 14.81 -14.53
C LEU A 178 -7.45 15.41 -15.56
N ARG A 179 -7.48 14.85 -16.78
CA ARG A 179 -8.32 15.33 -17.89
C ARG A 179 -9.61 14.56 -18.07
N ARG A 180 -9.69 13.31 -17.59
CA ARG A 180 -10.89 12.48 -17.72
C ARG A 180 -11.94 12.94 -16.71
N LEU A 181 -13.09 13.41 -17.19
CA LEU A 181 -14.22 13.80 -16.33
C LEU A 181 -14.82 12.57 -15.65
N VAL A 182 -14.57 12.43 -14.35
CA VAL A 182 -15.15 11.40 -13.48
C VAL A 182 -16.18 12.07 -12.57
N GLY A 183 -17.41 11.56 -12.56
CA GLY A 183 -18.52 12.18 -11.80
C GLY A 183 -19.10 13.45 -12.43
N GLY A 184 -18.59 13.88 -13.58
CA GLY A 184 -19.00 15.10 -14.27
C GLY A 184 -18.08 16.30 -13.99
N PRO A 185 -18.33 17.47 -14.63
CA PRO A 185 -17.46 18.63 -14.51
C PRO A 185 -17.31 19.16 -13.09
N GLU A 186 -18.40 19.27 -12.33
CA GLU A 186 -18.37 19.81 -10.96
C GLU A 186 -17.52 18.94 -10.01
N VAL A 187 -17.74 17.62 -10.04
CA VAL A 187 -16.97 16.65 -9.25
C VAL A 187 -15.49 16.67 -9.62
N MET A 188 -15.19 16.77 -10.92
CA MET A 188 -13.80 16.84 -11.37
C MET A 188 -13.13 18.15 -10.94
N ALA A 189 -13.84 19.30 -11.00
CA ALA A 189 -13.31 20.58 -10.53
C ALA A 189 -12.96 20.51 -9.03
N GLU A 190 -13.85 19.95 -8.20
CA GLU A 190 -13.60 19.75 -6.77
C GLU A 190 -12.39 18.83 -6.55
N GLN A 191 -12.29 17.73 -7.30
CA GLN A 191 -11.15 16.82 -7.20
C GLN A 191 -9.82 17.49 -7.55
N LEU A 192 -9.78 18.33 -8.59
CA LEU A 192 -8.57 19.06 -8.96
C LEU A 192 -8.21 20.12 -7.91
N ASP A 193 -9.21 20.83 -7.36
CA ASP A 193 -9.01 21.75 -6.23
C ASP A 193 -8.50 21.03 -4.98
N HIS A 194 -8.97 19.81 -4.73
CA HIS A 194 -8.50 18.94 -3.66
C HIS A 194 -7.02 18.57 -3.84
N LEU A 195 -6.59 18.20 -5.06
CA LEU A 195 -5.20 17.88 -5.35
C LEU A 195 -4.27 19.09 -5.17
N ILE A 196 -4.70 20.28 -5.60
CA ILE A 196 -3.95 21.52 -5.38
C ILE A 196 -3.73 21.74 -3.87
N LYS A 197 -4.77 21.62 -3.05
CA LYS A 197 -4.66 21.74 -1.58
C LYS A 197 -3.75 20.66 -0.98
N ALA A 198 -3.88 19.42 -1.44
CA ALA A 198 -3.06 18.30 -0.95
C ALA A 198 -1.56 18.52 -1.25
N SER A 199 -1.23 19.06 -2.43
CA SER A 199 0.15 19.34 -2.84
C SER A 199 0.88 20.39 -2.00
N GLN A 200 0.14 21.15 -1.18
CA GLN A 200 0.71 22.15 -0.26
C GLN A 200 1.16 21.53 1.07
N ARG A 201 0.88 20.24 1.31
CA ARG A 201 1.20 19.56 2.57
C ARG A 201 2.64 19.05 2.56
N PRO A 202 3.40 19.19 3.67
CA PRO A 202 4.82 18.83 3.71
C PRO A 202 5.10 17.32 3.61
N ASN A 203 4.09 16.48 3.78
CA ASN A 203 4.19 15.02 3.69
C ASN A 203 3.65 14.45 2.37
N ILE A 204 3.28 15.29 1.40
CA ILE A 204 2.68 14.88 0.14
C ILE A 204 3.41 15.55 -1.03
N ASP A 205 4.06 14.73 -1.85
CA ASP A 205 4.60 15.13 -3.15
C ASP A 205 3.67 14.63 -4.25
N ILE A 206 3.15 15.53 -5.09
CA ILE A 206 2.39 15.18 -6.28
C ILE A 206 3.17 15.67 -7.50
N GLN A 207 3.39 14.79 -8.47
CA GLN A 207 3.93 15.14 -9.78
C GLN A 207 2.95 14.73 -10.87
N VAL A 208 2.86 15.55 -11.92
CA VAL A 208 2.11 15.21 -13.13
C VAL A 208 3.07 14.66 -14.17
N LEU A 209 2.79 13.48 -14.71
CA LEU A 209 3.47 12.98 -15.91
C LEU A 209 2.76 13.55 -17.14
N PRO A 210 3.33 14.55 -17.83
CA PRO A 210 2.65 15.21 -18.94
C PRO A 210 2.63 14.32 -20.17
N PHE A 211 1.66 14.53 -21.08
CA PHE A 211 1.63 13.82 -22.36
C PHE A 211 2.88 14.06 -23.22
N SER A 212 3.52 15.23 -23.06
CA SER A 212 4.79 15.55 -23.73
C SER A 212 5.97 14.70 -23.27
N ALA A 213 5.85 13.97 -22.16
CA ALA A 213 6.87 13.02 -21.72
C ALA A 213 7.03 11.82 -22.67
N GLY A 214 6.03 11.55 -23.53
CA GLY A 214 6.08 10.49 -24.53
C GLY A 214 6.21 9.10 -23.91
N GLU A 215 7.19 8.32 -24.37
CA GLU A 215 7.45 6.99 -23.83
C GLU A 215 7.96 7.03 -22.38
N HIS A 216 7.37 6.17 -21.55
CA HIS A 216 7.73 6.05 -20.14
C HIS A 216 7.74 4.57 -19.70
N PRO A 217 8.46 4.21 -18.62
CA PRO A 217 8.67 2.81 -18.25
C PRO A 217 7.47 2.12 -17.59
N ALA A 218 6.37 2.83 -17.36
CA ALA A 218 5.23 2.35 -16.58
C ALA A 218 3.99 2.00 -17.44
N PHE A 219 4.19 1.65 -18.72
CA PHE A 219 3.11 1.18 -19.59
C PHE A 219 2.44 -0.12 -19.13
N HIS A 220 3.02 -0.83 -18.15
CA HIS A 220 2.42 -2.01 -17.53
C HIS A 220 1.30 -1.67 -16.54
N GLY A 221 1.10 -0.39 -16.20
CA GLY A 221 -0.02 0.09 -15.39
C GLY A 221 0.41 0.69 -14.05
N ALA A 222 -0.61 0.95 -13.22
CA ALA A 222 -0.45 1.55 -11.90
C ALA A 222 0.22 0.58 -10.91
N PHE A 223 0.97 1.14 -9.97
CA PHE A 223 1.61 0.38 -8.90
C PHE A 223 1.90 1.29 -7.70
N GLU A 224 2.12 0.67 -6.55
CA GLU A 224 2.56 1.33 -5.32
C GLU A 224 3.77 0.61 -4.72
N VAL A 225 4.69 1.36 -4.11
CA VAL A 225 5.77 0.83 -3.28
C VAL A 225 5.63 1.41 -1.87
N MET A 226 5.39 0.52 -0.91
CA MET A 226 5.19 0.87 0.50
C MET A 226 6.47 0.59 1.28
N ARG A 227 6.88 1.50 2.18
CA ARG A 227 8.05 1.33 3.07
C ARG A 227 7.62 1.29 4.54
N PHE A 228 8.17 0.35 5.30
CA PHE A 228 7.80 0.11 6.70
C PHE A 228 8.93 0.48 7.69
N ALA A 229 8.57 0.99 8.87
CA ALA A 229 9.55 1.45 9.88
C ALA A 229 10.33 0.32 10.57
N LEU A 230 9.82 -0.91 10.58
CA LEU A 230 10.35 -1.99 11.41
C LEU A 230 11.77 -2.42 11.01
N ASP A 231 12.10 -2.29 9.73
CA ASP A 231 13.35 -2.74 9.10
C ASP A 231 13.64 -2.08 7.74
N ASP A 232 12.97 -0.97 7.41
CA ASP A 232 13.00 -0.35 6.07
C ASP A 232 12.62 -1.32 4.93
N SER A 233 11.94 -2.43 5.25
CA SER A 233 11.38 -3.33 4.24
C SER A 233 10.41 -2.57 3.36
N ARG A 234 10.30 -3.08 2.13
CA ARG A 234 9.44 -2.52 1.11
C ARG A 234 8.61 -3.62 0.49
N ILE A 235 7.39 -3.27 0.11
CA ILE A 235 6.50 -4.13 -0.65
C ILE A 235 6.04 -3.33 -1.87
N ALA A 236 6.25 -3.90 -3.06
CA ALA A 236 5.60 -3.39 -4.26
C ALA A 236 4.22 -4.06 -4.41
N TYR A 237 3.24 -3.27 -4.79
CA TYR A 237 1.85 -3.66 -4.95
C TYR A 237 1.37 -3.26 -6.34
N ALA A 238 0.72 -4.18 -7.02
CA ALA A 238 0.04 -3.91 -8.29
C ALA A 238 -1.28 -4.66 -8.32
N GLU A 239 -2.31 -4.02 -8.84
CA GLU A 239 -3.65 -4.60 -8.95
C GLU A 239 -4.05 -4.79 -10.41
N THR A 240 -4.71 -5.90 -10.66
CA THR A 240 -5.48 -6.13 -11.88
C THR A 240 -6.95 -6.27 -11.50
N ARG A 241 -7.84 -6.33 -12.50
CA ARG A 241 -9.29 -6.50 -12.25
C ARG A 241 -9.63 -7.68 -11.34
N SER A 242 -8.84 -8.76 -11.35
CA SER A 242 -9.19 -10.02 -10.68
C SER A 242 -8.25 -10.40 -9.55
N GLU A 243 -7.07 -9.78 -9.47
CA GLU A 243 -6.07 -10.12 -8.47
C GLU A 243 -5.25 -8.91 -8.02
N SER A 244 -4.91 -8.92 -6.74
CA SER A 244 -3.93 -8.04 -6.13
C SER A 244 -2.61 -8.81 -5.96
N ARG A 245 -1.50 -8.25 -6.45
CA ARG A 245 -0.16 -8.83 -6.33
C ARG A 245 0.69 -8.03 -5.36
N TYR A 246 1.42 -8.74 -4.51
CA TYR A 246 2.36 -8.20 -3.54
C TYR A 246 3.73 -8.81 -3.79
N TYR A 247 4.73 -7.98 -4.07
CA TYR A 247 6.10 -8.40 -4.29
C TYR A 247 6.92 -8.02 -3.07
N GLU A 248 7.47 -9.04 -2.42
CA GLU A 248 8.33 -8.93 -1.22
C GLU A 248 9.79 -9.28 -1.55
N ASP A 249 10.06 -9.84 -2.74
CA ASP A 249 11.40 -10.14 -3.21
C ASP A 249 12.17 -8.82 -3.48
N PRO A 250 13.35 -8.59 -2.85
CA PRO A 250 14.08 -7.35 -3.00
C PRO A 250 14.39 -6.98 -4.46
N ALA A 251 14.76 -7.94 -5.32
CA ALA A 251 15.08 -7.65 -6.71
C ALA A 251 13.85 -7.19 -7.51
N MET A 252 12.68 -7.78 -7.21
CA MET A 252 11.41 -7.34 -7.81
C MET A 252 11.01 -5.95 -7.31
N VAL A 253 11.20 -5.66 -6.02
CA VAL A 253 10.90 -4.34 -5.45
C VAL A 253 11.83 -3.26 -6.01
N ASP A 254 13.11 -3.59 -6.19
CA ASP A 254 14.10 -2.67 -6.78
C ASP A 254 13.76 -2.33 -8.24
N ASP A 255 13.24 -3.29 -9.02
CA ASP A 255 12.76 -3.03 -10.38
C ASP A 255 11.61 -1.99 -10.40
N TYR A 256 10.63 -2.11 -9.50
CA TYR A 256 9.56 -1.11 -9.35
C TYR A 256 10.09 0.27 -8.90
N LEU A 257 11.09 0.30 -8.01
CA LEU A 257 11.73 1.55 -7.59
C LEU A 257 12.49 2.21 -8.74
N ASP A 258 13.16 1.44 -9.59
CA ASP A 258 13.84 1.94 -10.78
C ASP A 258 12.86 2.55 -11.78
N VAL A 259 11.71 1.90 -11.99
CA VAL A 259 10.59 2.47 -12.78
C VAL A 259 10.14 3.79 -12.16
N MET A 260 9.88 3.83 -10.85
CA MET A 260 9.44 5.03 -10.14
C MET A 260 10.45 6.18 -10.26
N ASN A 261 11.74 5.90 -10.10
CA ASN A 261 12.81 6.90 -10.24
C ASN A 261 12.90 7.46 -11.65
N ARG A 262 12.73 6.61 -12.68
CA ARG A 262 12.69 7.05 -14.08
C ARG A 262 11.44 7.87 -14.41
N LEU A 263 10.30 7.61 -13.75
CA LEU A 263 9.11 8.43 -13.86
C LEU A 263 9.32 9.81 -13.24
N ARG A 264 9.92 9.90 -12.04
CA ARG A 264 10.21 11.18 -11.36
C ARG A 264 10.99 12.17 -12.20
N ILE A 265 11.94 11.67 -13.00
CA ILE A 265 12.76 12.48 -13.90
C ILE A 265 11.93 13.05 -15.06
N ARG A 266 10.90 12.33 -15.51
CA ARG A 266 10.05 12.71 -16.64
C ARG A 266 8.82 13.52 -16.24
N ALA A 267 8.34 13.31 -15.01
CA ALA A 267 7.21 14.05 -14.46
C ALA A 267 7.64 15.47 -14.07
N ALA A 268 6.68 16.40 -14.08
CA ALA A 268 6.91 17.78 -13.66
C ALA A 268 7.42 17.83 -12.21
N ALA A 269 8.20 18.86 -11.88
CA ALA A 269 8.67 19.03 -10.50
C ALA A 269 7.45 19.27 -9.58
N PRO A 270 7.47 18.79 -8.31
CA PRO A 270 6.33 18.96 -7.41
C PRO A 270 5.84 20.42 -7.26
N GLY A 271 6.76 21.39 -7.33
CA GLY A 271 6.43 22.82 -7.28
C GLY A 271 5.68 23.37 -8.50
N GLU A 272 5.74 22.68 -9.65
CA GLU A 272 5.04 23.06 -10.88
C GLU A 272 3.63 22.45 -10.96
N THR A 273 3.39 21.38 -10.19
CA THR A 273 2.13 20.64 -10.16
C THR A 273 0.89 21.51 -9.94
N PRO A 274 0.84 22.45 -8.96
CA PRO A 274 -0.34 23.29 -8.74
C PRO A 274 -0.75 24.07 -10.00
N ALA A 275 0.21 24.68 -10.70
CA ALA A 275 -0.04 25.45 -11.92
C ALA A 275 -0.54 24.56 -13.07
N ILE A 276 0.03 23.36 -13.20
CA ILE A 276 -0.42 22.37 -14.20
C ILE A 276 -1.85 21.96 -13.93
N ILE A 277 -2.19 21.63 -12.68
CA ILE A 277 -3.54 21.22 -12.29
C ILE A 277 -4.55 22.36 -12.47
N THR A 278 -4.20 23.60 -12.10
CA THR A 278 -5.07 24.77 -12.32
C THR A 278 -5.39 24.97 -13.80
N ARG A 279 -4.38 24.88 -14.67
CA ARG A 279 -4.60 24.98 -16.12
C ARG A 279 -5.52 23.87 -16.65
N ILE A 280 -5.29 22.62 -16.24
CA ILE A 280 -6.14 21.50 -16.65
C ILE A 280 -7.58 21.69 -16.17
N ARG A 281 -7.78 22.17 -14.93
CA ARG A 281 -9.09 22.50 -14.38
C ARG A 281 -9.83 23.52 -15.25
N GLU A 282 -9.18 24.62 -15.62
CA GLU A 282 -9.78 25.64 -16.50
C GLU A 282 -10.15 25.09 -17.88
N GLU A 283 -9.36 24.15 -18.42
CA GLU A 283 -9.60 23.53 -19.72
C GLU A 283 -10.77 22.51 -19.70
N VAL A 284 -10.89 21.70 -18.65
CA VAL A 284 -11.86 20.58 -18.60
C VAL A 284 -13.16 20.91 -17.87
N THR A 285 -13.17 21.96 -17.05
CA THR A 285 -14.35 22.45 -16.32
C THR A 285 -14.53 23.95 -16.56
N PRO A 286 -14.86 24.38 -17.79
CA PRO A 286 -15.12 25.78 -18.08
C PRO A 286 -16.35 26.28 -17.30
N PRO A 287 -16.41 27.59 -16.98
CA PRO A 287 -17.52 28.19 -16.23
C PRO A 287 -18.87 28.14 -16.96
#